data_AF-A0A3R6WYY5-F1
#
_entry.id   AF-A0A3R6WYY5-F1
#
_cell.length_a   1.000
_cell.length_b   1.000
_cell.length_c   1.000
_cell.angle_alpha   90.00
_cell.angle_beta   90.00
_cell.angle_gamma   90.00
#
_symmetry.space_group_name_H-M   'P 1'
#
loop_
_entity.id
_entity.type
_entity.pdbx_description
1 polymer ?
#
loop_
_entity_poly.entity_id
_entity_poly.type
_entity_poly.pdbx_seq_one_letter_code
_entity_poly.pdbx_strand_id
1 'polypeptide(L)'
;MKNYLFFVLVILMTGMFPQVALSDSVHVKGRWGDDRIRTIFPKVPEVSIDESVLSIYSADSLSDLTITVVDAEGKVILEECITISSGETVHFTLSEITGTYQVRLNHEYGYLVGDFAM
;
A
#
# COMPACT_ATOMS: atom_id res chain seq x y z
N MET A 1 -9.03 20.20 -56.63
CA MET A 1 -8.02 19.28 -56.06
C MET A 1 -7.86 19.64 -54.60
N LYS A 2 -8.12 18.69 -53.70
CA LYS A 2 -8.30 18.92 -52.26
C LYS A 2 -6.98 18.57 -51.56
N ASN A 3 -6.26 19.59 -51.09
CA ASN A 3 -4.96 19.44 -50.44
C ASN A 3 -5.23 19.44 -48.94
N TYR A 4 -5.31 18.24 -48.35
CA TYR A 4 -5.43 18.09 -46.91
C TYR A 4 -4.08 18.40 -46.27
N LEU A 5 -4.00 19.56 -45.62
CA LEU A 5 -2.88 19.95 -44.76
C LEU A 5 -2.84 18.96 -43.57
N PHE A 6 -1.89 18.03 -43.60
CA PHE A 6 -1.64 17.08 -42.52
C PHE A 6 -1.00 17.85 -41.34
N PHE A 7 -1.77 18.12 -40.29
CA PHE A 7 -1.20 18.55 -39.01
C PHE A 7 -0.69 17.31 -38.27
N VAL A 8 0.63 17.13 -38.22
CA VAL A 8 1.28 16.17 -37.31
C VAL A 8 1.58 16.91 -36.01
N LEU A 9 0.76 16.68 -34.98
CA LEU A 9 1.04 17.10 -33.62
C LEU A 9 1.78 15.96 -32.91
N VAL A 10 3.11 16.00 -32.89
CA VAL A 10 3.91 15.14 -32.01
C VAL A 10 3.84 15.74 -30.61
N ILE A 11 2.94 15.25 -29.76
CA ILE A 11 3.01 15.54 -28.33
C ILE A 11 4.10 14.63 -27.75
N LEU A 12 5.31 15.17 -27.68
CA LEU A 12 6.40 14.61 -26.92
C LEU A 12 6.05 14.76 -25.43
N MET A 13 5.36 13.78 -24.85
CA MET A 13 5.18 13.69 -23.39
C MET A 13 6.47 13.23 -22.73
N THR A 14 7.52 14.05 -22.81
CA THR A 14 8.68 13.94 -21.92
C THR A 14 8.33 14.54 -20.59
N GLY A 15 8.32 13.72 -19.54
CA GLY A 15 8.28 14.20 -18.16
C GLY A 15 7.20 13.56 -17.30
N MET A 16 7.09 12.24 -17.27
CA MET A 16 6.69 11.61 -16.02
C MET A 16 7.86 11.78 -15.05
N PHE A 17 7.92 12.94 -14.39
CA PHE A 17 8.57 13.01 -13.11
C PHE A 17 7.82 12.00 -12.24
N PRO A 18 8.46 10.97 -11.66
CA PRO A 18 7.86 10.38 -10.48
C PRO A 18 7.77 11.54 -9.50
N GLN A 19 6.55 11.99 -9.21
CA GLN A 19 6.33 12.74 -7.99
C GLN A 19 6.84 11.79 -6.91
N VAL A 20 8.01 12.09 -6.35
CA VAL A 20 8.41 11.54 -5.07
C VAL A 20 7.43 12.19 -4.10
N ALA A 21 6.19 11.68 -4.09
CA ALA A 21 5.29 11.86 -2.98
C ALA A 21 6.06 11.30 -1.80
N LEU A 22 6.34 12.17 -0.84
CA LEU A 22 7.12 11.85 0.35
C LEU A 22 6.16 11.06 1.26
N SER A 23 5.78 9.85 0.81
CA SER A 23 4.93 8.97 1.60
C SER A 23 5.75 8.45 2.76
N ASP A 24 5.24 8.65 3.96
CA ASP A 24 5.89 8.21 5.17
C ASP A 24 5.73 6.69 5.29
N SER A 25 6.86 5.97 5.25
CA SER A 25 6.87 4.54 5.45
C SER A 25 6.43 4.22 6.88
N VAL A 26 5.42 3.37 7.03
CA VAL A 26 4.97 2.87 8.33
C VAL A 26 5.80 1.64 8.68
N HIS A 27 6.58 1.75 9.76
CA HIS A 27 7.39 0.62 10.21
C HIS A 27 6.50 -0.46 10.84
N VAL A 28 6.33 -1.57 10.13
CA VAL A 28 5.57 -2.73 10.59
C VAL A 28 6.50 -3.81 11.15
N LYS A 29 6.11 -4.39 12.28
CA LYS A 29 6.84 -5.45 12.98
C LYS A 29 5.91 -6.57 13.44
N GLY A 30 6.42 -7.79 13.54
CA GLY A 30 5.65 -8.93 14.00
C GLY A 30 6.21 -10.24 13.46
N ARG A 31 5.36 -11.26 13.40
CA ARG A 31 5.72 -12.57 12.82
C ARG A 31 5.30 -12.59 11.36
N TRP A 32 6.23 -12.90 10.46
CA TRP A 32 5.92 -13.12 9.05
C TRP A 32 6.76 -14.28 8.52
N GLY A 33 6.11 -15.31 8.03
CA GLY A 33 6.73 -16.59 7.71
C GLY A 33 7.16 -17.39 8.95
N ASP A 34 7.96 -18.44 8.70
CA ASP A 34 8.65 -19.20 9.73
C ASP A 34 10.14 -19.42 9.36
N ASP A 35 10.92 -19.89 10.33
CA ASP A 35 12.37 -20.12 10.15
C ASP A 35 12.68 -21.48 9.50
N ARG A 36 11.69 -22.17 8.92
CA ARG A 36 11.91 -23.50 8.35
C ARG A 36 12.67 -23.35 7.02
N ILE A 37 13.84 -23.98 6.99
CA ILE A 37 14.90 -23.91 5.96
C ILE A 37 14.42 -24.31 4.53
N ARG A 38 13.16 -24.70 4.32
CA ARG A 38 12.64 -25.21 3.03
C ARG A 38 11.38 -24.51 2.51
N THR A 39 10.89 -23.48 3.18
CA THR A 39 9.70 -22.74 2.71
C THR A 39 10.13 -21.36 2.23
N ILE A 40 9.77 -21.01 0.99
CA ILE A 40 9.89 -19.64 0.49
C ILE A 40 8.60 -18.93 0.89
N PHE A 41 8.71 -17.96 1.79
CA PHE A 41 7.59 -17.10 2.17
C PHE A 41 7.56 -15.86 1.28
N PRO A 42 6.37 -15.33 0.97
CA PRO A 42 6.25 -13.99 0.41
C PRO A 42 7.00 -12.96 1.24
N LYS A 43 7.60 -11.98 0.56
CA LYS A 43 8.23 -10.83 1.21
C LYS A 43 7.20 -10.12 2.09
N VAL A 44 7.68 -9.58 3.21
CA VAL A 44 6.88 -8.71 4.08
C VAL A 44 6.30 -7.56 3.24
N PRO A 45 4.97 -7.31 3.29
CA PRO A 45 4.37 -6.18 2.61
C PRO A 45 4.86 -4.86 3.22
N GLU A 46 4.99 -3.85 2.37
CA GLU A 46 5.44 -2.52 2.76
C GLU A 46 4.21 -1.64 2.96
N VAL A 47 4.15 -0.93 4.08
CA VAL A 47 3.03 -0.04 4.41
C VAL A 47 3.52 1.39 4.42
N SER A 48 2.74 2.30 3.85
CA SER A 48 3.02 3.72 3.89
C SER A 48 1.74 4.53 4.05
N ILE A 49 1.89 5.75 4.55
CA ILE A 49 0.80 6.72 4.70
C ILE A 49 1.19 7.99 3.94
N ASP A 50 0.23 8.56 3.22
CA ASP A 50 0.36 9.88 2.59
C ASP A 50 -0.91 10.66 2.87
N GLU A 51 -0.81 11.70 3.70
CA GLU A 51 -1.95 12.43 4.28
C GLU A 51 -2.97 11.49 4.95
N SER A 52 -4.01 11.07 4.23
CA SER A 52 -5.05 10.14 4.68
C SER A 52 -5.11 8.84 3.89
N VAL A 53 -4.18 8.61 2.96
CA VAL A 53 -4.16 7.45 2.06
C VAL A 53 -3.18 6.40 2.58
N LEU A 54 -3.72 5.35 3.19
CA LEU A 54 -2.95 4.17 3.58
C LEU A 54 -2.68 3.33 2.33
N SER A 55 -1.40 3.08 2.06
CA SER A 55 -0.95 2.30 0.92
C SER A 55 -0.24 1.03 1.38
N ILE A 56 -0.56 -0.10 0.75
CA ILE A 56 0.06 -1.39 1.07
C ILE A 56 0.59 -1.98 -0.23
N TYR A 57 1.91 -2.04 -0.34
CA TYR A 57 2.62 -2.64 -1.46
C TYR A 57 3.02 -4.08 -1.11
N SER A 58 2.83 -4.99 -2.07
CA SER A 58 3.33 -6.36 -1.94
C SER A 58 4.19 -6.75 -3.14
N ALA A 59 5.43 -7.18 -2.88
CA ALA A 59 6.31 -7.68 -3.94
C ALA A 59 5.80 -9.01 -4.50
N ASP A 60 5.20 -9.85 -3.65
CA ASP A 60 4.64 -11.15 -4.00
C ASP A 60 3.11 -11.12 -3.90
N SER A 61 2.42 -12.05 -4.55
CA SER A 61 0.95 -12.14 -4.45
C SER A 61 0.53 -12.58 -3.04
N LEU A 62 -0.44 -11.87 -2.45
CA LEU A 62 -1.04 -12.20 -1.17
C LEU A 62 -2.56 -12.27 -1.33
N SER A 63 -3.18 -13.39 -1.01
CA SER A 63 -4.63 -13.56 -0.96
C SER A 63 -5.11 -13.58 0.49
N ASP A 64 -6.30 -13.08 0.76
CA ASP A 64 -6.91 -13.10 2.10
C ASP A 64 -6.08 -12.33 3.17
N LEU A 65 -5.39 -11.27 2.76
CA LEU A 65 -4.73 -10.35 3.69
C LEU A 65 -5.80 -9.49 4.38
N THR A 66 -5.94 -9.67 5.70
CA THR A 66 -6.83 -8.84 6.51
C THR A 66 -6.07 -7.62 7.01
N ILE A 67 -6.60 -6.43 6.72
CA ILE A 67 -6.06 -5.14 7.14
C ILE A 67 -7.02 -4.54 8.14
N THR A 68 -6.53 -4.19 9.31
CA THR A 68 -7.30 -3.47 10.32
C THR A 68 -6.55 -2.21 10.72
N VAL A 69 -7.23 -1.07 10.74
CA VAL A 69 -6.70 0.17 11.32
C VAL A 69 -7.54 0.53 12.53
N VAL A 70 -6.86 0.77 13.64
CA VAL A 70 -7.47 1.24 14.90
C VAL A 70 -6.93 2.60 15.28
N ASP A 71 -7.79 3.44 15.86
CA ASP A 71 -7.38 4.70 16.47
C ASP A 71 -6.76 4.49 17.87
N ALA A 72 -6.33 5.59 18.49
CA ALA A 72 -5.72 5.59 19.81
C ALA A 72 -6.64 5.08 20.93
N GLU A 73 -7.97 5.16 20.75
CA GLU A 73 -8.95 4.59 21.68
C GLU A 73 -9.22 3.10 21.43
N GLY A 74 -8.63 2.52 20.38
CA GLY A 74 -8.79 1.12 19.99
C GLY A 74 -10.05 0.87 19.16
N LYS A 75 -10.72 1.91 18.67
CA LYS A 75 -11.86 1.76 17.76
C LYS A 75 -11.34 1.46 16.36
N VAL A 76 -11.96 0.45 15.73
CA VAL A 76 -11.68 0.08 14.33
C VAL A 76 -12.26 1.14 13.40
N ILE A 77 -11.41 1.71 12.56
CA ILE A 77 -11.78 2.70 11.53
C ILE A 77 -11.72 2.13 10.11
N LEU A 78 -10.98 1.03 9.91
CA LEU A 78 -10.90 0.27 8.67
C LEU A 78 -10.74 -1.21 9.02
N GLU A 79 -11.50 -2.09 8.34
CA GLU A 79 -11.30 -3.53 8.36
C GLU A 79 -11.66 -4.10 6.99
N GLU A 80 -10.66 -4.59 6.26
CA GLU A 80 -10.81 -5.07 4.89
C GLU A 80 -10.05 -6.37 4.69
N CYS A 81 -10.61 -7.30 3.91
CA CYS A 81 -9.95 -8.53 3.51
C CYS A 81 -9.74 -8.51 2.00
N ILE A 82 -8.49 -8.56 1.56
CA ILE A 82 -8.13 -8.28 0.18
C ILE A 82 -7.19 -9.33 -0.41
N THR A 83 -7.07 -9.29 -1.74
CA THR A 83 -6.00 -9.93 -2.48
C THR A 83 -5.18 -8.85 -3.17
N ILE A 84 -3.85 -8.91 -3.04
CA ILE A 84 -2.87 -8.04 -3.70
C ILE A 84 -2.08 -8.90 -4.68
N SER A 85 -2.03 -8.53 -5.96
CA SER A 85 -1.19 -9.24 -6.92
C SER A 85 0.28 -8.88 -6.72
N SER A 86 1.18 -9.72 -7.25
CA SER A 86 2.63 -9.47 -7.16
C SER A 86 3.01 -8.14 -7.81
N GLY A 87 3.71 -7.29 -7.05
CA GLY A 87 4.18 -5.99 -7.49
C GLY A 87 3.11 -4.89 -7.46
N GLU A 88 1.92 -5.16 -6.92
CA GLU A 88 0.85 -4.17 -6.83
C GLU A 88 0.82 -3.45 -5.47
N THR A 89 0.22 -2.26 -5.51
CA THR A 89 -0.11 -1.46 -4.34
C THR A 89 -1.62 -1.26 -4.29
N VAL A 90 -2.20 -1.47 -3.11
CA VAL A 90 -3.60 -1.13 -2.82
C VAL A 90 -3.65 0.11 -1.94
N HIS A 91 -4.73 0.87 -2.06
CA HIS A 91 -4.90 2.14 -1.38
C HIS A 91 -6.23 2.20 -0.63
N PHE A 92 -6.21 2.77 0.57
CA PHE A 92 -7.38 3.01 1.40
C PHE A 92 -7.38 4.45 1.87
N THR A 93 -8.49 5.15 1.63
CA THR A 93 -8.69 6.49 2.19
C THR A 93 -9.25 6.36 3.60
N LEU A 94 -8.51 6.88 4.57
CA LEU A 94 -8.93 6.98 5.97
C LEU A 94 -9.65 8.31 6.21
N SER A 95 -10.36 8.43 7.34
CA SER A 95 -10.89 9.73 7.76
C SER A 95 -9.74 10.68 8.09
N GLU A 96 -9.78 11.92 7.60
CA GLU A 96 -8.79 13.00 7.83
C GLU A 96 -8.82 13.57 9.26
N ILE A 97 -8.80 12.69 10.25
CA ILE A 97 -8.72 13.07 11.65
C ILE A 97 -7.26 12.93 12.06
N THR A 98 -6.66 14.04 12.47
CA THR A 98 -5.29 14.04 13.02
C THR A 98 -5.25 13.20 14.29
N GLY A 99 -4.27 12.30 14.39
CA GLY A 99 -4.20 11.34 15.49
C GLY A 99 -3.12 10.29 15.32
N THR A 100 -3.00 9.43 16.34
CA THR A 100 -2.14 8.24 16.28
C THR A 100 -2.99 7.02 16.01
N TYR A 101 -2.52 6.19 15.08
CA TYR A 101 -3.22 5.02 14.60
C TYR A 101 -2.28 3.82 14.60
N GLN A 102 -2.89 2.64 14.62
CA GLN A 102 -2.18 1.38 14.47
C GLN A 102 -2.78 0.59 13.32
N VAL A 103 -1.94 0.24 12.35
CA VAL A 103 -2.28 -0.72 11.29
C VAL A 103 -1.89 -2.12 11.75
N ARG A 104 -2.77 -3.08 11.47
CA ARG A 104 -2.57 -4.50 11.74
C ARG A 104 -2.81 -5.25 10.44
N LEU A 105 -1.82 -6.01 10.02
CA LEU A 105 -1.92 -6.93 8.89
C LEU A 105 -1.97 -8.34 9.45
N ASN A 106 -2.98 -9.13 9.08
CA ASN A 106 -3.11 -10.52 9.49
C ASN A 106 -3.29 -11.41 8.27
N HIS A 107 -2.50 -12.48 8.21
CA HIS A 107 -2.42 -13.41 7.09
C HIS A 107 -2.04 -14.81 7.59
N GLU A 108 -2.18 -15.85 6.76
CA GLU A 108 -1.69 -17.20 7.11
C GLU A 108 -0.17 -17.24 7.40
N TYR A 109 0.59 -16.31 6.81
CA TYR A 109 2.03 -16.18 7.03
C TYR A 109 2.36 -15.50 8.36
N GLY A 110 1.39 -14.84 9.00
CA GLY A 110 1.56 -14.27 10.33
C GLY A 110 0.84 -12.94 10.49
N TYR A 111 1.36 -12.12 11.40
CA TYR A 111 0.77 -10.86 11.80
C TYR A 111 1.85 -9.77 11.88
N LEU A 112 1.51 -8.59 11.40
CA LEU A 112 2.35 -7.40 11.44
C LEU A 112 1.57 -6.24 12.04
N VAL A 113 2.26 -5.41 12.80
CA VAL A 113 1.68 -4.24 13.46
C VAL A 113 2.62 -3.06 13.26
N GLY A 114 2.06 -1.92 12.86
CA GLY A 114 2.80 -0.66 12.73
C GLY A 114 1.98 0.48 13.31
N ASP A 115 2.67 1.43 13.93
CA ASP A 115 2.07 2.66 14.44
C ASP A 115 2.40 3.80 13.47
N PHE A 116 1.44 4.69 13.22
CA PHE A 116 1.62 5.86 12.36
C PHE A 116 0.79 7.03 12.87
N ALA A 117 1.13 8.23 12.41
CA ALA A 117 0.40 9.45 12.70
C ALA A 117 -0.11 10.07 11.40
N MET A 118 -1.29 10.68 11.48
CA MET A 118 -1.89 11.55 10.46
C MET A 118 -2.17 12.91 11.07
#